data_AF-A0A9R1E696-F1
#
_entry.id   AF-A0A9R1E696-F1
#
_cell.length_a   1.000
_cell.length_b   1.000
_cell.length_c   1.000
_cell.angle_alpha   90.00
_cell.angle_beta   90.00
_cell.angle_gamma   90.00
#
_symmetry.space_group_name_H-M   'P 1'
#
loop_
_entity.id
_entity.type
_entity.pdbx_description
1 polymer ?
#
loop_
_entity_poly.entity_id
_entity_poly.type
_entity_poly.pdbx_seq_one_letter_code
_entity_poly.pdbx_strand_id
1 'polypeptide(L)'
;MRKYMTPEQQKIWDESIKIAKGPPDMPFREEIDILSEYRDKVRDEIFYDKSILHPGTASLSWTLCSKAHHAAALASKVVDCARLRHGMEEISVHTTKQIMRTYVSVFVSTAEDSHHKKVRMETIFSFLGALQGMASISHILIQDTLALIGSKDTCSDYKIDESGIDRAHLEYQVEMNNLKDMLTSAHRRGLLDLYKILAPTLHLAVARTKTCVLKMTATRKMALGHHLPGAPKAPDDS
;
A
#
# COMPACT_ATOMS: atom_id res chain seq x y z
N MET A 1 -12.75 -6.85 24.71
CA MET A 1 -12.51 -6.42 23.31
C MET A 1 -13.04 -5.02 22.98
N ARG A 2 -14.35 -4.72 23.04
CA ARG A 2 -14.90 -3.36 22.74
C ARG A 2 -14.77 -2.29 23.84
N LYS A 3 -14.31 -2.67 25.03
CA LYS A 3 -14.44 -1.85 26.24
C LYS A 3 -13.34 -0.79 26.43
N TYR A 4 -12.29 -0.81 25.61
CA TYR A 4 -11.11 0.07 25.79
C TYR A 4 -10.71 0.86 24.53
N MET A 5 -11.47 0.72 23.43
CA MET A 5 -11.32 1.55 22.24
C MET A 5 -12.32 2.69 22.31
N THR A 6 -11.90 3.89 21.88
CA THR A 6 -12.89 4.94 21.62
C THR A 6 -13.81 4.48 20.48
N PRO A 7 -15.07 4.92 20.43
CA PRO A 7 -16.00 4.57 19.35
C PRO A 7 -15.45 4.88 17.95
N GLU A 8 -14.62 5.92 17.81
CA GLU A 8 -13.94 6.27 16.57
C GLU A 8 -12.82 5.30 16.21
N GLN A 9 -12.00 4.88 17.18
CA GLN A 9 -10.98 3.84 16.96
C GLN A 9 -11.62 2.50 16.58
N GLN A 10 -12.77 2.18 17.18
CA GLN A 10 -13.56 1.00 16.88
C GLN A 10 -14.14 1.04 15.46
N LYS A 11 -14.63 2.20 15.01
CA LYS A 11 -15.16 2.39 13.66
C LYS A 11 -14.06 2.32 12.58
N ILE A 12 -12.94 3.01 12.80
CA ILE A 12 -11.76 2.95 11.91
C ILE A 12 -11.24 1.52 11.82
N TRP A 13 -11.30 0.77 12.93
CA TRP A 13 -10.93 -0.64 13.01
C TRP A 13 -11.87 -1.55 12.21
N ASP A 14 -13.18 -1.44 12.42
CA ASP A 14 -14.17 -2.26 11.72
C ASP A 14 -14.14 -2.00 10.20
N GLU A 15 -13.94 -0.75 9.80
CA GLU A 15 -13.71 -0.38 8.39
C GLU A 15 -12.39 -0.94 7.86
N SER A 16 -11.30 -0.88 8.62
CA SER A 16 -9.99 -1.42 8.23
C SER A 16 -10.00 -2.96 8.10
N ILE A 17 -10.73 -3.67 8.96
CA ILE A 17 -10.91 -5.13 8.88
C ILE A 17 -11.78 -5.51 7.69
N LYS A 18 -12.91 -4.82 7.46
CA LYS A 18 -13.77 -5.10 6.30
C LYS A 18 -13.04 -4.86 4.98
N ILE A 19 -12.24 -3.80 4.89
CA ILE A 19 -11.44 -3.49 3.70
C ILE A 19 -10.35 -4.54 3.47
N ALA A 20 -9.77 -5.09 4.55
CA ALA A 20 -8.67 -6.04 4.44
C ALA A 20 -9.09 -7.49 4.23
N LYS A 21 -10.27 -7.91 4.73
CA LYS A 21 -10.73 -9.29 4.51
C LYS A 21 -11.02 -9.58 3.04
N GLY A 22 -11.35 -8.57 2.22
CA GLY A 22 -11.49 -8.69 0.77
C GLY A 22 -12.50 -9.75 0.29
N PRO A 23 -12.70 -9.90 -1.03
CA PRO A 23 -13.43 -11.04 -1.57
C PRO A 23 -12.61 -12.34 -1.45
N PRO A 24 -13.24 -13.53 -1.51
CA PRO A 24 -12.54 -14.82 -1.32
C PRO A 24 -11.35 -15.04 -2.26
N ASP A 25 -11.41 -14.49 -3.48
CA ASP A 25 -10.44 -14.58 -4.56
C ASP A 25 -9.38 -13.45 -4.57
N MET A 26 -9.33 -12.65 -3.50
CA MET A 26 -8.35 -11.58 -3.34
C MET A 26 -6.92 -12.14 -3.46
N PRO A 27 -6.05 -11.53 -4.29
CA PRO A 27 -4.63 -11.86 -4.30
C PRO A 27 -4.02 -11.79 -2.88
N PHE A 28 -3.06 -12.66 -2.57
CA PHE A 28 -2.31 -12.64 -1.30
C PHE A 28 -3.14 -12.86 -0.02
N ARG A 29 -4.30 -13.52 -0.11
CA ARG A 29 -5.17 -13.79 1.05
C ARG A 29 -4.41 -14.50 2.18
N GLU A 30 -3.66 -15.55 1.88
CA GLU A 30 -2.90 -16.31 2.87
C GLU A 30 -1.91 -15.41 3.63
N GLU A 31 -1.17 -14.58 2.90
CA GLU A 31 -0.22 -13.64 3.50
C GLU A 31 -0.92 -12.54 4.32
N ILE A 32 -2.10 -12.07 3.90
CA ILE A 32 -2.93 -11.11 4.66
C ILE A 32 -3.48 -11.75 5.95
N ASP A 33 -3.84 -13.03 5.91
CA ASP A 33 -4.31 -13.78 7.08
C ASP A 33 -3.15 -13.96 8.08
N ILE A 34 -1.95 -14.33 7.61
CA ILE A 34 -0.72 -14.37 8.45
C ILE A 34 -0.44 -13.00 9.10
N LEU A 35 -0.55 -11.92 8.34
CA LEU A 35 -0.37 -10.55 8.85
C LEU A 35 -1.43 -10.19 9.91
N SER A 36 -2.66 -10.67 9.72
CA SER A 36 -3.75 -10.50 10.70
C SER A 36 -3.44 -11.24 12.00
N GLU A 37 -2.92 -12.46 11.92
CA GLU A 37 -2.50 -13.22 13.10
C GLU A 37 -1.38 -12.52 13.87
N TYR A 38 -0.33 -12.05 13.20
CA TYR A 38 0.74 -11.30 13.87
C TYR A 38 0.24 -10.02 14.54
N ARG A 39 -0.66 -9.29 13.87
CA ARG A 39 -1.29 -8.10 14.44
C ARG A 39 -2.10 -8.44 15.70
N ASP A 40 -2.87 -9.53 15.67
CA ASP A 40 -3.68 -9.96 16.81
C ASP A 40 -2.81 -10.48 17.97
N LYS A 41 -1.72 -11.20 17.70
CA LYS A 41 -0.72 -11.60 18.72
C LYS A 41 -0.10 -10.40 19.41
N VAL A 42 0.41 -9.43 18.65
CA VAL A 42 1.01 -8.21 19.22
C VAL A 42 -0.02 -7.42 20.03
N ARG A 43 -1.28 -7.38 19.60
CA ARG A 43 -2.36 -6.79 20.41
C ARG A 43 -2.50 -7.52 21.73
N ASP A 44 -2.63 -8.83 21.69
CA ASP A 44 -2.94 -9.60 22.89
C ASP A 44 -1.79 -9.50 23.91
N GLU A 45 -0.53 -9.46 23.46
CA GLU A 45 0.62 -9.12 24.30
C GLU A 45 0.49 -7.75 24.97
N ILE A 46 0.10 -6.70 24.21
CA ILE A 46 -0.04 -5.33 24.74
C ILE A 46 -1.13 -5.23 25.82
N PHE A 47 -2.27 -5.92 25.62
CA PHE A 47 -3.44 -5.75 26.48
C PHE A 47 -3.48 -6.72 27.67
N TYR A 48 -2.95 -7.93 27.53
CA TYR A 48 -3.06 -8.97 28.54
C TYR A 48 -1.73 -9.30 29.23
N ASP A 49 -0.60 -9.02 28.59
CA ASP A 49 0.72 -9.30 29.16
C ASP A 49 1.50 -8.01 29.44
N LYS A 50 1.17 -7.38 30.58
CA LYS A 50 1.82 -6.13 31.06
C LYS A 50 3.33 -6.27 31.32
N SER A 51 3.91 -7.46 31.15
CA SER A 51 5.27 -7.77 31.57
C SER A 51 6.32 -7.84 30.44
N ILE A 52 5.90 -7.85 29.16
CA ILE A 52 6.79 -8.30 28.07
C ILE A 52 7.32 -7.19 27.15
N LEU A 53 6.67 -6.03 27.06
CA LEU A 53 7.08 -4.94 26.16
C LEU A 53 7.14 -3.59 26.88
N HIS A 54 8.27 -2.89 26.74
CA HIS A 54 8.34 -1.46 27.07
C HIS A 54 7.27 -0.71 26.25
N PRO A 55 6.52 0.27 26.81
CA PRO A 55 5.41 0.93 26.11
C PRO A 55 5.76 1.45 24.71
N GLY A 56 6.98 1.94 24.53
CA GLY A 56 7.50 2.37 23.23
C GLY A 56 7.72 1.24 22.21
N THR A 57 8.16 0.05 22.64
CA THR A 57 8.41 -1.09 21.74
C THR A 57 7.12 -1.81 21.36
N ALA A 58 6.15 -1.87 22.29
CA ALA A 58 4.79 -2.32 22.04
C ALA A 58 4.10 -1.47 20.95
N SER A 59 4.14 -0.15 21.11
CA SER A 59 3.52 0.79 20.15
C SER A 59 4.15 0.69 18.76
N LEU A 60 5.47 0.55 18.68
CA LEU A 60 6.16 0.34 17.41
C LEU A 60 5.76 -0.98 16.75
N SER A 61 5.72 -2.06 17.54
CA SER A 61 5.42 -3.39 17.00
C SER A 61 4.00 -3.45 16.43
N TRP A 62 3.05 -2.88 17.16
CA TRP A 62 1.68 -2.72 16.69
C TRP A 62 1.62 -1.92 15.39
N THR A 63 2.35 -0.80 15.35
CA THR A 63 2.40 0.06 14.17
C THR A 63 2.90 -0.71 12.96
N LEU A 64 4.02 -1.43 13.06
CA LEU A 64 4.59 -2.19 11.95
C LEU A 64 3.65 -3.28 11.44
N CYS A 65 3.09 -4.12 12.33
CA CYS A 65 2.14 -5.16 11.93
C CYS A 65 0.90 -4.57 11.25
N SER A 66 0.35 -3.48 11.81
CA SER A 66 -0.80 -2.78 11.23
C SER A 66 -0.50 -2.22 9.83
N LYS A 67 0.68 -1.60 9.66
CA LYS A 67 1.12 -1.01 8.40
C LYS A 67 1.46 -2.06 7.35
N ALA A 68 2.09 -3.17 7.73
CA ALA A 68 2.34 -4.32 6.86
C ALA A 68 1.05 -4.94 6.31
N HIS A 69 0.07 -5.14 7.19
CA HIS A 69 -1.25 -5.63 6.80
C HIS A 69 -1.94 -4.69 5.78
N HIS A 70 -1.95 -3.38 6.01
CA HIS A 70 -2.50 -2.42 5.04
C HIS A 70 -1.74 -2.40 3.71
N ALA A 71 -0.41 -2.53 3.75
CA ALA A 71 0.41 -2.57 2.54
C ALA A 71 0.14 -3.84 1.71
N ALA A 72 -0.04 -5.01 2.34
CA ALA A 72 -0.40 -6.24 1.63
C ALA A 72 -1.80 -6.16 0.98
N ALA A 73 -2.79 -5.59 1.68
CA ALA A 73 -4.10 -5.33 1.10
C ALA A 73 -4.03 -4.34 -0.08
N LEU A 74 -3.10 -3.36 -0.03
CA LEU A 74 -2.87 -2.44 -1.14
C LEU A 74 -2.22 -3.14 -2.35
N ALA A 75 -1.26 -4.04 -2.13
CA ALA A 75 -0.64 -4.84 -3.19
C ALA A 75 -1.68 -5.66 -3.98
N SER A 76 -2.68 -6.18 -3.29
CA SER A 76 -3.80 -6.91 -3.90
C SER A 76 -4.57 -6.04 -4.90
N LYS A 77 -4.81 -4.76 -4.55
CA LYS A 77 -5.46 -3.79 -5.45
C LYS A 77 -4.64 -3.50 -6.70
N VAL A 78 -3.31 -3.53 -6.60
CA VAL A 78 -2.41 -3.35 -7.76
C VAL A 78 -2.54 -4.54 -8.71
N VAL A 79 -2.58 -5.77 -8.17
CA VAL A 79 -2.80 -6.98 -8.99
C VAL A 79 -4.19 -6.94 -9.64
N ASP A 80 -5.23 -6.51 -8.92
CA ASP A 80 -6.57 -6.36 -9.49
C ASP A 80 -6.61 -5.28 -10.58
N CYS A 81 -5.85 -4.20 -10.44
CA CYS A 81 -5.70 -3.19 -11.48
C CYS A 81 -5.03 -3.77 -12.74
N ALA A 82 -3.99 -4.58 -12.58
CA ALA A 82 -3.31 -5.23 -13.70
C ALA A 82 -4.23 -6.21 -14.44
N ARG A 83 -5.18 -6.86 -13.76
CA ARG A 83 -6.18 -7.75 -14.39
C ARG A 83 -7.05 -7.05 -15.43
N LEU A 84 -7.12 -5.71 -15.42
CA LEU A 84 -7.85 -4.91 -16.41
C LEU A 84 -7.10 -4.74 -17.75
N ARG A 85 -6.03 -5.49 -17.97
CA ARG A 85 -5.18 -5.45 -19.17
C ARG A 85 -5.96 -5.37 -20.48
N HIS A 86 -5.57 -4.46 -21.37
CA HIS A 86 -6.23 -4.21 -22.66
C HIS A 86 -5.38 -4.56 -23.89
N GLY A 87 -4.12 -4.99 -23.72
CA GLY A 87 -3.24 -5.37 -24.83
C GLY A 87 -2.07 -6.29 -24.46
N MET A 88 -1.40 -6.87 -25.47
CA MET A 88 -0.25 -7.77 -25.30
C MET A 88 1.03 -7.06 -24.86
N GLU A 89 1.15 -5.75 -25.08
CA GLU A 89 2.38 -4.97 -24.81
C GLU A 89 2.50 -4.47 -23.37
N GLU A 90 1.40 -4.47 -22.60
CA GLU A 90 1.44 -4.12 -21.17
C GLU A 90 2.15 -5.19 -20.33
N ILE A 91 2.72 -4.79 -19.19
CA ILE A 91 3.22 -5.73 -18.18
C ILE A 91 2.15 -6.78 -17.83
N SER A 92 2.54 -8.05 -17.89
CA SER A 92 1.58 -9.14 -17.69
C SER A 92 1.09 -9.19 -16.24
N VAL A 93 -0.17 -9.59 -16.04
CA VAL A 93 -0.76 -9.84 -14.70
C VAL A 93 0.11 -10.82 -13.91
N HIS A 94 0.70 -11.82 -14.58
CA HIS A 94 1.57 -12.80 -13.95
C HIS A 94 2.83 -12.14 -13.38
N THR A 95 3.50 -11.31 -14.19
CA THR A 95 4.68 -10.54 -13.77
C THR A 95 4.34 -9.58 -12.64
N THR A 96 3.24 -8.83 -12.74
CA THR A 96 2.78 -7.95 -11.67
C THR A 96 2.54 -8.74 -10.38
N LYS A 97 1.86 -9.89 -10.44
CA LYS A 97 1.59 -10.73 -9.27
C LYS A 97 2.89 -11.25 -8.64
N GLN A 98 3.88 -11.65 -9.44
CA GLN A 98 5.19 -12.09 -8.92
C GLN A 98 5.93 -10.96 -8.21
N ILE A 99 6.01 -9.77 -8.81
CA ILE A 99 6.66 -8.60 -8.19
C ILE A 99 5.95 -8.20 -6.89
N MET A 100 4.61 -8.13 -6.92
CA MET A 100 3.82 -7.84 -5.73
C MET A 100 4.00 -8.88 -4.64
N ARG A 101 4.16 -10.16 -4.98
CA ARG A 101 4.47 -11.22 -4.01
C ARG A 101 5.79 -10.97 -3.30
N THR A 102 6.82 -10.50 -4.01
CA THR A 102 8.10 -10.13 -3.40
C THR A 102 7.91 -9.02 -2.37
N TYR A 103 7.12 -7.98 -2.67
CA TYR A 103 6.81 -6.91 -1.72
C TYR A 103 5.96 -7.37 -0.55
N VAL A 104 4.96 -8.24 -0.78
CA VAL A 104 4.14 -8.84 0.28
C VAL A 104 4.99 -9.69 1.22
N SER A 105 5.95 -10.46 0.69
CA SER A 105 6.89 -11.22 1.52
C SER A 105 7.69 -10.31 2.46
N VAL A 106 8.15 -9.14 1.99
CA VAL A 106 8.80 -8.13 2.85
C VAL A 106 7.87 -7.65 3.97
N PHE A 107 6.58 -7.44 3.68
CA PHE A 107 5.61 -7.04 4.71
C PHE A 107 5.40 -8.15 5.75
N VAL A 108 5.30 -9.41 5.33
CA VAL A 108 5.19 -10.57 6.23
C VAL A 108 6.42 -10.67 7.12
N SER A 109 7.63 -10.62 6.55
CA SER A 109 8.88 -10.65 7.32
C SER A 109 8.99 -9.46 8.27
N THR A 110 8.49 -8.29 7.89
CA THR A 110 8.46 -7.11 8.78
C THR A 110 7.56 -7.34 9.99
N ALA A 111 6.39 -7.95 9.80
CA ALA A 111 5.48 -8.27 10.91
C ALA A 111 6.04 -9.38 11.82
N GLU A 112 6.71 -10.37 11.23
CA GLU A 112 7.42 -11.41 11.97
C GLU A 112 8.57 -10.84 12.81
N ASP A 113 9.45 -10.02 12.21
CA ASP A 113 10.53 -9.34 12.91
C ASP A 113 9.98 -8.45 14.04
N SER A 114 8.86 -7.79 13.78
CA SER A 114 8.15 -6.97 14.76
C SER A 114 7.68 -7.79 15.95
N HIS A 115 6.99 -8.90 15.72
CA HIS A 115 6.53 -9.80 16.77
C HIS A 115 7.70 -10.38 17.59
N HIS A 116 8.77 -10.79 16.92
CA HIS A 116 9.96 -11.35 17.58
C HIS A 116 10.92 -10.30 18.16
N LYS A 117 10.59 -9.01 18.09
CA LYS A 117 11.44 -7.89 18.56
C LYS A 117 12.82 -7.86 17.88
N LYS A 118 12.89 -8.30 16.63
CA LYS A 118 14.09 -8.36 15.78
C LYS A 118 14.14 -7.23 14.75
N VAL A 119 13.25 -6.24 14.85
CA VAL A 119 13.22 -5.10 13.92
C VAL A 119 14.54 -4.35 13.95
N ARG A 120 15.16 -4.23 12.78
CA ARG A 120 16.35 -3.39 12.56
C ARG A 120 16.07 -2.33 11.52
N MET A 121 17.01 -1.40 11.34
CA MET A 121 16.90 -0.37 10.31
C MET A 121 16.75 -0.97 8.91
N GLU A 122 17.40 -2.11 8.64
CA GLU A 122 17.26 -2.83 7.38
C GLU A 122 15.81 -3.29 7.17
N THR A 123 15.15 -3.82 8.20
CA THR A 123 13.72 -4.19 8.16
C THR A 123 12.86 -2.98 7.74
N ILE A 124 13.11 -1.81 8.35
CA ILE A 124 12.39 -0.57 8.03
C ILE A 124 12.66 -0.11 6.60
N PHE A 125 13.92 -0.13 6.14
CA PHE A 125 14.26 0.30 4.78
C PHE A 125 13.73 -0.67 3.71
N SER A 126 13.75 -1.98 3.96
CA SER A 126 13.11 -2.97 3.10
C SER A 126 11.61 -2.72 3.00
N PHE A 127 10.94 -2.45 4.13
CA PHE A 127 9.52 -2.09 4.16
C PHE A 127 9.22 -0.86 3.30
N LEU A 128 9.98 0.23 3.48
CA LEU A 128 9.83 1.45 2.68
C LEU A 128 10.16 1.23 1.20
N GLY A 129 11.15 0.41 0.90
CA GLY A 129 11.51 0.02 -0.47
C GLY A 129 10.38 -0.75 -1.17
N ALA A 130 9.74 -1.68 -0.47
CA ALA A 130 8.59 -2.43 -0.98
C ALA A 130 7.39 -1.51 -1.27
N LEU A 131 7.14 -0.51 -0.42
CA LEU A 131 6.15 0.53 -0.70
C LEU A 131 6.47 1.36 -1.94
N GLN A 132 7.73 1.77 -2.13
CA GLN A 132 8.16 2.49 -3.34
C GLN A 132 7.97 1.65 -4.59
N GLY A 133 8.43 0.40 -4.56
CA GLY A 133 8.27 -0.52 -5.69
C GLY A 133 6.81 -0.74 -6.05
N MET A 134 5.91 -0.83 -5.07
CA MET A 134 4.48 -0.95 -5.31
C MET A 134 3.87 0.24 -6.06
N ALA A 135 4.25 1.45 -5.66
CA ALA A 135 3.84 2.68 -6.34
C ALA A 135 4.42 2.76 -7.76
N SER A 136 5.68 2.37 -7.96
CA SER A 136 6.33 2.32 -9.27
C SER A 136 5.64 1.35 -10.22
N ILE A 137 5.27 0.15 -9.78
CA ILE A 137 4.50 -0.78 -10.62
C ILE A 137 3.12 -0.21 -10.96
N SER A 138 2.48 0.47 -10.02
CA SER A 138 1.19 1.13 -10.29
C SER A 138 1.31 2.25 -11.33
N HIS A 139 2.42 2.98 -11.31
CA HIS A 139 2.75 4.02 -12.28
C HIS A 139 3.07 3.43 -13.67
N ILE A 140 3.85 2.35 -13.74
CA ILE A 140 4.10 1.61 -14.99
C ILE A 140 2.79 1.12 -15.61
N LEU A 141 1.89 0.56 -14.81
CA LEU A 141 0.59 0.10 -15.30
C LEU A 141 -0.21 1.22 -15.96
N ILE A 142 -0.25 2.43 -15.39
CA ILE A 142 -0.96 3.54 -16.06
C ILE A 142 -0.20 4.04 -17.29
N GLN A 143 1.13 4.12 -17.27
CA GLN A 143 1.92 4.53 -18.44
C GLN A 143 1.70 3.58 -19.63
N ASP A 144 1.75 2.27 -19.41
CA ASP A 144 1.46 1.26 -20.44
C ASP A 144 0.05 1.47 -21.05
N THR A 145 -0.93 1.81 -20.19
CA THR A 145 -2.31 2.09 -20.63
C THR A 145 -2.40 3.36 -21.46
N LEU A 146 -1.72 4.44 -21.04
CA LEU A 146 -1.74 5.71 -21.76
C LEU A 146 -1.02 5.62 -23.11
N ALA A 147 0.08 4.88 -23.19
CA ALA A 147 0.76 4.62 -24.46
C ALA A 147 -0.13 3.83 -25.45
N LEU A 148 -0.87 2.83 -24.95
CA LEU A 148 -1.82 2.06 -25.75
C LEU A 148 -3.01 2.90 -26.25
N ILE A 149 -3.47 3.85 -25.44
CA ILE A 149 -4.56 4.77 -25.80
C ILE A 149 -4.07 5.83 -26.79
N GLY A 150 -2.93 6.47 -26.51
CA GLY A 150 -2.38 7.52 -27.36
C GLY A 150 -1.91 7.04 -28.74
N SER A 151 -1.61 5.74 -28.89
CA SER A 151 -1.26 5.12 -30.18
C SER A 151 -2.47 4.73 -31.03
N LYS A 152 -3.66 4.59 -30.44
CA LYS A 152 -4.91 4.37 -31.17
C LYS A 152 -5.54 5.75 -31.38
N ASP A 153 -5.54 6.26 -32.61
CA ASP A 153 -6.21 7.50 -33.05
C ASP A 153 -7.71 7.50 -32.68
N THR A 154 -8.02 7.69 -31.40
CA THR A 154 -9.35 7.54 -30.85
C THR A 154 -9.81 8.89 -30.35
N CYS A 155 -10.77 9.42 -31.11
CA CYS A 155 -11.61 10.56 -30.83
C CYS A 155 -12.31 10.39 -29.48
N SER A 156 -11.61 10.72 -28.38
CA SER A 156 -12.24 10.89 -27.08
C SER A 156 -11.93 12.29 -26.56
N ASP A 157 -12.98 13.03 -26.24
CA ASP A 157 -12.94 14.35 -25.58
C ASP A 157 -12.35 14.30 -24.16
N TYR A 158 -11.84 13.15 -23.74
CA TYR A 158 -11.34 12.89 -22.39
C TYR A 158 -9.81 12.91 -22.36
N LYS A 159 -9.25 14.07 -22.06
CA LYS A 159 -7.80 14.27 -21.96
C LYS A 159 -7.32 13.91 -20.55
N ILE A 160 -6.71 12.73 -20.40
CA ILE A 160 -6.00 12.38 -19.16
C ILE A 160 -4.76 13.26 -19.04
N ASP A 161 -4.57 13.91 -17.88
CA ASP A 161 -3.35 14.67 -17.58
C ASP A 161 -2.19 13.72 -17.24
N GLU A 162 -1.54 13.21 -18.29
CA GLU A 162 -0.33 12.38 -18.19
C GLU A 162 0.78 13.09 -17.41
N SER A 163 0.98 14.39 -17.66
CA SER A 163 1.98 15.19 -16.93
C SER A 163 1.70 15.25 -15.43
N GLY A 164 0.41 15.28 -15.03
CA GLY A 164 -0.02 15.27 -13.64
C GLY A 164 0.07 13.90 -12.97
N ILE A 165 0.12 12.81 -13.75
CA ILE A 165 0.43 11.46 -13.25
C ILE A 165 1.92 11.36 -12.94
N ASP A 166 2.78 11.74 -13.88
CA ASP A 166 4.23 11.68 -13.73
C ASP A 166 4.70 12.59 -12.59
N ARG A 167 4.17 13.81 -12.53
CA ARG A 167 4.44 14.74 -11.42
C ARG A 167 4.07 14.13 -10.07
N ALA A 168 2.90 13.50 -9.95
CA ALA A 168 2.47 12.90 -8.70
C ALA A 168 3.30 11.68 -8.29
N HIS A 169 3.78 10.87 -9.25
CA HIS A 169 4.71 9.79 -8.95
C HIS A 169 6.08 10.32 -8.52
N LEU A 170 6.59 11.36 -9.19
CA LEU A 170 7.86 12.00 -8.84
C LEU A 170 7.82 12.62 -7.44
N GLU A 171 6.77 13.38 -7.13
CA GLU A 171 6.52 13.95 -5.80
C GLU A 171 6.52 12.85 -4.73
N TYR A 172 5.83 11.74 -4.97
CA TYR A 172 5.84 10.59 -4.08
C TYR A 172 7.25 10.01 -3.86
N GLN A 173 8.05 9.85 -4.93
CA GLN A 173 9.41 9.33 -4.80
C GLN A 173 10.31 10.25 -3.97
N VAL A 174 10.21 11.57 -4.19
CA VAL A 174 10.92 12.58 -3.41
C VAL A 174 10.50 12.54 -1.94
N GLU A 175 9.19 12.53 -1.65
CA GLU A 175 8.68 12.43 -0.29
C GLU A 175 9.17 11.17 0.42
N MET A 176 9.18 10.02 -0.26
CA MET A 176 9.62 8.77 0.32
C MET A 176 11.13 8.73 0.58
N ASN A 177 11.94 9.32 -0.30
CA ASN A 177 13.37 9.47 -0.09
C ASN A 177 13.67 10.41 1.09
N ASN A 178 12.94 11.52 1.21
CA ASN A 178 13.05 12.41 2.36
C ASN A 178 12.72 11.70 3.68
N LEU A 179 11.72 10.81 3.69
CA LEU A 179 11.42 9.97 4.86
C LEU A 179 12.57 9.03 5.23
N LYS A 180 13.21 8.40 4.23
CA LYS A 180 14.39 7.55 4.43
C LYS A 180 15.58 8.34 4.97
N ASP A 181 15.79 9.55 4.48
CA ASP A 181 16.87 10.43 4.93
C ASP A 181 16.64 10.88 6.38
N MET A 182 15.41 11.28 6.73
CA MET A 182 15.05 11.63 8.11
C MET A 182 15.33 10.47 9.08
N LEU A 183 14.95 9.24 8.71
CA LEU A 183 15.24 8.04 9.49
C LEU A 183 16.74 7.79 9.63
N THR A 184 17.50 7.94 8.54
CA THR A 184 18.97 7.81 8.56
C THR A 184 19.61 8.83 9.50
N SER A 185 19.20 10.10 9.41
CA SER A 185 19.70 11.16 10.28
C SER A 185 19.33 10.92 11.73
N ALA A 186 18.10 10.49 12.04
CA ALA A 186 17.69 10.19 13.41
C ALA A 186 18.44 8.97 13.98
N HIS A 187 18.65 7.93 13.17
CA HIS A 187 19.44 6.78 13.57
C HIS A 187 20.87 7.17 13.94
N ARG A 188 21.50 8.09 13.19
CA ARG A 188 22.84 8.64 13.51
C ARG A 188 22.87 9.45 14.81
N ARG A 189 21.79 10.17 15.15
CA ARG A 189 21.70 10.96 16.39
C ARG A 189 21.45 10.09 17.63
N GLY A 190 20.84 8.92 17.45
CA GLY A 190 20.69 7.91 18.50
C GLY A 190 19.29 7.30 18.56
N LEU A 191 19.15 6.23 19.35
CA LEU A 191 17.92 5.44 19.43
C LEU A 191 16.70 6.27 19.87
N LEU A 192 16.86 7.18 20.83
CA LEU A 192 15.74 7.98 21.33
C LEU A 192 15.12 8.86 20.23
N ASP A 193 15.96 9.47 19.39
CA ASP A 193 15.50 10.30 18.26
C ASP A 193 14.85 9.44 17.18
N LEU A 194 15.40 8.26 16.91
CA LEU A 194 14.80 7.31 15.97
C LEU A 194 13.40 6.88 16.43
N TYR A 195 13.26 6.45 17.68
CA TYR A 195 11.95 6.00 18.22
C TYR A 195 10.88 7.09 18.17
N LYS A 196 11.25 8.37 18.35
CA LYS A 196 10.30 9.50 18.26
C LYS A 196 9.71 9.66 16.86
N ILE A 197 10.50 9.42 15.82
CA ILE A 197 10.07 9.69 14.44
C ILE A 197 9.62 8.44 13.67
N LEU A 198 9.90 7.23 14.18
CA LEU A 198 9.69 5.99 13.42
C LEU A 198 8.21 5.72 13.13
N ALA A 199 7.35 5.73 14.15
CA ALA A 199 5.92 5.53 13.98
C ALA A 199 5.24 6.57 13.06
N PRO A 200 5.45 7.90 13.24
CA PRO A 200 4.87 8.88 12.33
C PRO A 200 5.42 8.75 10.91
N THR A 201 6.70 8.42 10.74
CA THR A 201 7.29 8.17 9.41
C THR A 201 6.64 6.98 8.70
N LEU A 202 6.48 5.84 9.39
CA LEU A 202 5.79 4.67 8.83
C LEU A 202 4.34 4.96 8.48
N HIS A 203 3.66 5.76 9.31
CA HIS A 203 2.30 6.19 9.02
C HIS A 203 2.23 7.01 7.72
N LEU A 204 3.10 8.02 7.61
CA LEU A 204 3.15 8.89 6.45
C LEU A 204 3.52 8.10 5.19
N ALA A 205 4.52 7.23 5.27
CA ALA A 205 4.94 6.38 4.15
C ALA A 205 3.77 5.59 3.55
N VAL A 206 3.06 4.80 4.36
CA VAL A 206 1.90 4.01 3.89
C VAL A 206 0.78 4.90 3.37
N ALA A 207 0.52 6.05 4.01
CA ALA A 207 -0.51 6.97 3.55
C ALA A 207 -0.19 7.55 2.17
N ARG A 208 1.06 7.98 1.94
CA ARG A 208 1.51 8.48 0.65
C ARG A 208 1.48 7.41 -0.43
N THR A 209 1.93 6.19 -0.12
CA THR A 209 1.86 5.05 -1.05
C THR A 209 0.41 4.75 -1.42
N LYS A 210 -0.50 4.72 -0.43
CA LYS A 210 -1.93 4.51 -0.68
C LYS A 210 -2.49 5.58 -1.61
N THR A 211 -2.23 6.86 -1.35
CA THR A 211 -2.70 7.97 -2.21
C THR A 211 -2.17 7.84 -3.63
N CYS A 212 -0.88 7.57 -3.79
CA CYS A 212 -0.26 7.38 -5.11
C CYS A 212 -0.90 6.20 -5.86
N VAL A 213 -0.91 5.01 -5.26
CA VAL A 213 -1.46 3.78 -5.87
C VAL A 213 -2.94 3.92 -6.24
N LEU A 214 -3.75 4.51 -5.35
CA LEU A 214 -5.17 4.73 -5.62
C LEU A 214 -5.39 5.72 -6.76
N LYS A 215 -4.61 6.80 -6.82
CA LYS A 215 -4.65 7.75 -7.94
C LYS A 215 -4.33 7.03 -9.26
N MET A 216 -3.23 6.28 -9.33
CA MET A 216 -2.85 5.55 -10.55
C MET A 216 -3.90 4.53 -10.97
N THR A 217 -4.41 3.76 -10.00
CA THR A 217 -5.43 2.73 -10.24
C THR A 217 -6.75 3.35 -10.71
N ALA A 218 -7.18 4.46 -10.11
CA ALA A 218 -8.40 5.16 -10.51
C ALA A 218 -8.25 5.72 -11.93
N THR A 219 -7.13 6.35 -12.24
CA THR A 219 -6.90 6.90 -13.58
C THR A 219 -6.85 5.80 -14.63
N ARG A 220 -6.20 4.66 -14.35
CA ARG A 220 -6.17 3.52 -15.28
C ARG A 220 -7.56 2.95 -15.53
N LYS A 221 -8.37 2.81 -14.47
CA LYS A 221 -9.77 2.38 -14.60
C LYS A 221 -10.60 3.33 -15.47
N MET A 222 -10.45 4.65 -15.28
CA MET A 222 -11.13 5.64 -16.12
C MET A 222 -10.66 5.53 -17.57
N ALA A 223 -9.35 5.50 -17.80
CA ALA A 223 -8.75 5.37 -19.12
C ALA A 223 -9.31 4.16 -19.90
N LEU A 224 -9.34 2.99 -19.25
CA LEU A 224 -9.86 1.75 -19.82
C LEU A 224 -11.39 1.76 -19.97
N GLY A 225 -12.12 2.35 -19.02
CA GLY A 225 -13.57 2.47 -19.05
C GLY A 225 -14.10 3.25 -20.25
N HIS A 226 -13.39 4.31 -20.66
CA HIS A 226 -13.71 5.07 -21.86
C HIS A 226 -13.35 4.34 -23.18
N HIS A 227 -12.58 3.25 -23.12
CA HIS A 227 -12.12 2.48 -24.28
C HIS A 227 -12.81 1.10 -24.44
N LEU A 228 -13.74 0.75 -23.55
CA LEU A 228 -14.53 -0.48 -23.65
C LEU A 228 -15.77 -0.26 -24.54
N PRO A 229 -15.92 -0.96 -25.67
CA PRO A 229 -17.15 -0.92 -26.45
C PRO A 229 -18.25 -1.64 -25.65
N GLY A 230 -19.19 -0.88 -25.08
CA GLY A 230 -20.32 -1.42 -24.31
C GLY A 230 -20.71 -0.66 -23.04
N ALA A 231 -20.08 0.46 -22.71
CA ALA A 231 -20.63 1.33 -21.66
C ALA A 231 -22.00 1.89 -22.11
N PRO A 232 -23.04 1.85 -21.26
CA PRO A 232 -24.34 2.41 -21.62
C PRO A 232 -24.14 3.90 -21.90
N LYS A 233 -24.43 4.31 -23.13
CA LYS A 233 -24.55 5.73 -23.45
C LYS A 233 -25.63 6.31 -22.54
N ALA A 234 -25.29 7.40 -21.85
CA ALA A 234 -26.29 8.20 -21.15
C ALA A 234 -27.39 8.57 -22.16
N PRO A 235 -28.67 8.61 -21.73
CA PRO A 235 -29.75 8.97 -22.63
C PRO A 235 -29.52 10.40 -23.15
N ASP A 236 -29.64 10.56 -24.47
CA ASP A 236 -29.69 11.87 -25.12
C ASP A 236 -30.97 12.56 -24.65
N ASP A 237 -30.83 13.61 -23.83
CA ASP A 237 -31.93 14.52 -23.53
C ASP A 237 -32.20 15.38 -24.78
N SER A 238 -33.33 15.08 -25.43
CA SER A 238 -33.92 15.86 -26.54
C SER A 238 -34.59 17.14 -26.04
#